data_AF-U5CUL5-F1
#
_entry.id   AF-U5CUL5-F1
#
_cell.length_a   1.000
_cell.length_b   1.000
_cell.length_c   1.000
_cell.angle_alpha   90.00
_cell.angle_beta   90.00
_cell.angle_gamma   90.00
#
_symmetry.space_group_name_H-M   'P 1'
#
loop_
_entity.id
_entity.type
_entity.pdbx_description
1 polymer ?
#
loop_
_entity_poly.entity_id
_entity_poly.type
_entity_poly.pdbx_seq_one_letter_code
_entity_poly.pdbx_strand_id
1 'polypeptide(L)' 'MQEKTLNPFEIAKSQLKMACDRLSVDPVVCEILSRPYKVVEVKTVEISSKK' A
#
# COMPACT_ATOMS: atom_id res chain seq x y z
N MET A 1 -18.35 5.86 17.75
CA MET A 1 -17.92 5.36 16.42
C MET A 1 -16.61 4.65 16.64
N GLN A 2 -16.56 3.32 16.51
CA GLN A 2 -15.29 2.58 16.59
C GLN A 2 -14.38 3.13 15.49
N GLU A 3 -13.24 3.71 15.86
CA GLU A 3 -12.10 3.85 14.97
C GLU A 3 -11.72 2.44 14.52
N LYS A 4 -12.31 2.00 13.42
CA LYS A 4 -11.79 0.84 12.71
C LYS A 4 -10.43 1.29 12.22
N THR A 5 -9.36 0.86 12.88
CA THR A 5 -7.98 0.97 12.41
C THR A 5 -7.88 0.12 11.15
N LEU A 6 -8.45 0.59 10.04
CA LEU A 6 -8.38 -0.07 8.77
C LEU A 6 -6.95 0.09 8.28
N ASN A 7 -6.30 -1.04 8.06
CA ASN A 7 -5.00 -1.11 7.44
C ASN A 7 -5.01 -0.23 6.15
N PRO A 8 -4.18 0.83 6.07
CA PRO A 8 -4.15 1.73 4.93
C PRO A 8 -3.90 1.02 3.59
N PHE A 9 -3.15 -0.09 3.62
CA PHE A 9 -2.89 -0.90 2.44
C PHE A 9 -4.15 -1.59 1.92
N GLU A 10 -4.99 -2.11 2.82
CA GLU A 10 -6.24 -2.77 2.44
C GLU A 10 -7.30 -1.75 1.97
N ILE A 11 -7.31 -0.55 2.55
CA ILE A 11 -8.12 0.57 2.03
C ILE A 11 -7.69 0.91 0.60
N ALA A 12 -6.39 1.08 0.36
CA ALA A 12 -5.86 1.44 -0.95
C ALA A 12 -6.19 0.37 -2.01
N LYS A 13 -6.08 -0.92 -1.67
CA LYS A 13 -6.51 -2.02 -2.56
C LYS A 13 -7.99 -1.97 -2.90
N SER A 14 -8.85 -1.69 -1.92
CA SER A 14 -10.29 -1.58 -2.15
C SER A 14 -10.61 -0.43 -3.11
N GLN A 15 -9.97 0.72 -2.93
CA GLN A 15 -10.11 1.88 -3.81
C GLN A 15 -9.60 1.58 -5.23
N LEU A 16 -8.45 0.92 -5.35
CA LEU A 16 -7.90 0.48 -6.63
C LEU A 16 -8.90 -0.43 -7.36
N LYS A 17 -9.44 -1.43 -6.67
CA LYS A 17 -10.44 -2.34 -7.26
C LYS A 17 -11.66 -1.57 -7.77
N MET A 18 -12.22 -0.66 -6.96
CA MET A 18 -13.36 0.16 -7.37
C MET A 18 -13.06 1.03 -8.60
N ALA A 19 -11.86 1.60 -8.70
CA ALA A 19 -11.45 2.39 -9.86
C ALA A 19 -11.31 1.51 -11.11
N CYS A 20 -10.67 0.36 -10.99
CA CYS A 20 -10.54 -0.66 -12.03
C CYS A 20 -11.89 -1.13 -12.57
N ASP A 21 -12.83 -1.47 -11.67
CA ASP A 21 -14.18 -1.91 -12.02
C ASP A 21 -14.92 -0.81 -12.80
N ARG A 22 -14.82 0.45 -12.35
CA ARG A 22 -15.45 1.61 -13.01
C ARG A 22 -14.87 1.92 -14.39
N LEU A 23 -13.58 1.67 -14.57
CA LEU A 23 -12.86 1.93 -15.82
C LEU A 23 -12.88 0.72 -16.78
N SER A 24 -13.49 -0.40 -16.38
CA SER A 24 -13.52 -1.65 -17.16
C SER A 24 -12.11 -2.08 -17.62
N VAL A 25 -11.14 -1.92 -16.73
CA VAL A 25 -9.74 -2.28 -16.97
C VAL A 25 -9.60 -3.80 -16.95
N ASP A 26 -8.69 -4.34 -17.75
CA ASP A 26 -8.36 -5.77 -17.76
C ASP A 26 -8.04 -6.25 -16.34
N PRO A 27 -8.66 -7.34 -15.85
CA PRO A 27 -8.41 -7.88 -14.51
C PRO A 27 -6.91 -8.10 -14.21
N VAL A 28 -6.13 -8.50 -15.22
CA VAL A 28 -4.68 -8.73 -15.09
C VAL A 28 -3.95 -7.43 -14.71
N VAL A 29 -4.37 -6.30 -15.27
CA VAL A 29 -3.78 -4.99 -14.94
C VAL A 29 -4.09 -4.62 -13.48
N CYS A 30 -5.30 -4.89 -13.01
CA CYS A 30 -5.69 -4.63 -11.64
C CYS A 30 -4.92 -5.52 -10.65
N GLU A 31 -4.63 -6.77 -11.01
CA GLU A 31 -3.76 -7.65 -10.23
C GLU A 31 -2.32 -7.14 -10.15
N ILE A 32 -1.76 -6.69 -11.28
CA ILE A 32 -0.41 -6.09 -11.31
C ILE A 32 -0.35 -4.86 -10.40
N LEU A 33 -1.33 -3.97 -10.50
CA LEU A 33 -1.39 -2.73 -9.69
C LEU A 33 -1.66 -3.00 -8.21
N SER A 34 -2.22 -4.15 -7.85
CA SER A 34 -2.53 -4.50 -6.45
C SER A 34 -1.29 -4.77 -5.58
N ARG A 35 -0.12 -4.91 -6.21
CA ARG A 35 1.15 -5.20 -5.53
C ARG A 35 2.14 -4.06 -5.76
N PRO A 36 2.85 -3.59 -4.72
CA PRO A 36 3.91 -2.62 -4.90
C PRO A 36 5.03 -3.22 -5.76
N TYR A 37 5.58 -2.42 -6.67
CA TYR A 37 6.71 -2.84 -7.50
C TYR A 37 7.96 -3.15 -6.69
N LYS A 38 8.21 -2.37 -5.62
CA LYS A 38 9.32 -2.56 -4.70
C LYS A 38 8.95 -2.06 -3.31
N VAL A 39 9.39 -2.77 -2.28
CA VAL A 39 9.31 -2.33 -0.88
C VAL A 39 10.74 -2.25 -0.36
N VAL A 40 11.08 -1.13 0.30
CA VAL A 40 12.40 -0.93 0.91
C VAL A 40 12.19 -0.65 2.39
N GLU A 41 12.70 -1.54 3.23
CA GLU A 41 12.78 -1.32 4.67
C GLU A 41 14.11 -0.63 4.98
N VAL A 42 14.05 0.53 5.65
CA VAL A 42 15.24 1.29 6.05
C VAL A 42 15.37 1.22 7.56
N LYS A 43 16.55 0.82 8.04
CA LYS A 43 16.90 0.85 9.46
C LYS A 43 17.83 2.03 9.72
N THR A 44 17.43 2.92 10.62
CA THR A 44 18.31 3.98 11.10
C THR A 44 19.25 3.39 12.15
N VAL A 45 20.57 3.49 11.93
CA VAL A 45 21.56 3.21 12.97
C VAL A 45 21.79 4.50 13.75
N GLU A 46 21.48 4.51 15.05
CA GLU A 46 21.87 5.63 15.91
C GLU A 46 23.39 5.61 16.09
N ILE A 47 24.07 6.58 15.46
CA ILE A 47 25.48 6.83 15.72
C ILE A 47 25.52 7.60 17.04
N SER A 48 25.65 6.87 18.15
CA SER A 48 25.93 7.47 19.45
C SER A 48 27.28 8.18 19.37
N SER A 49 27.24 9.50 19.15
CA SER A 49 28.41 10.36 19.24
C SER A 49 28.80 10.45 20.72
N LYS A 50 29.61 9.51 21.20
CA LYS A 50 30.28 9.63 22.50
C LYS A 50 31.15 10.88 22.46
N LYS A 51 30.69 11.93 23.15
CA LYS A 51 31.54 13.02 23.65
C LYS A 51 32.36 12.52 24.83
#